data_AF-A0A1F8CLK9-F1
#
_entry.id   AF-A0A1F8CLK9-F1
#
_cell.length_a   1.000
_cell.length_b   1.000
_cell.length_c   1.000
_cell.angle_alpha   90.00
_cell.angle_beta   90.00
_cell.angle_gamma   90.00
#
_symmetry.space_group_name_H-M   'P 1'
#
loop_
_entity.id
_entity.type
_entity.pdbx_description
1 polymer ?
#
loop_
_entity_poly.entity_id
_entity_poly.type
_entity_poly.pdbx_seq_one_letter_code
_entity_poly.pdbx_strand_id
1 'polypeptide(L)'
;MDISLNSKKFLVSFLNYLSTAGVSDNSLKYYRSDISHFTGWAIFKVRALGIFAESLTEILPFINAGLAREYKIFLTQNNTPRTVNRRLSTLRHLSRFLLTSQLSNSDFMEGILNITGDTHQAPLIHPLLSQFKKNLEAEKVSKNTIKNYLSDIKHFINWLETRNGKESIATTN
;
A
#
# COMPACT_ATOMS: atom_id res chain seq x y z
N MET A 1 26.63 12.13 -13.25
CA MET A 1 25.74 11.06 -13.76
C MET A 1 24.33 11.44 -13.33
N ASP A 2 23.39 11.62 -14.26
CA ASP A 2 22.04 12.14 -13.97
C ASP A 2 21.23 11.14 -13.12
N ILE A 3 20.85 11.54 -11.91
CA ILE A 3 20.07 10.75 -10.94
C ILE A 3 18.74 10.28 -11.55
N SER A 4 18.13 11.12 -12.38
CA SER A 4 16.90 10.81 -13.12
C SER A 4 17.09 9.64 -14.08
N LEU A 5 18.26 9.57 -14.72
CA LEU A 5 18.58 8.52 -15.68
C LEU A 5 18.78 7.16 -15.01
N ASN A 6 19.41 7.12 -13.83
CA ASN A 6 19.63 5.87 -13.09
C ASN A 6 18.32 5.29 -12.55
N SER A 7 17.47 6.13 -11.96
CA SER A 7 16.14 5.74 -11.48
C SER A 7 15.25 5.20 -12.62
N LYS A 8 15.26 5.86 -13.78
CA LYS A 8 14.54 5.39 -14.97
C LYS A 8 15.06 4.03 -15.46
N LYS A 9 16.37 3.84 -15.53
CA LYS A 9 16.98 2.56 -15.93
C LYS A 9 16.59 1.44 -14.97
N PHE A 10 16.64 1.69 -13.66
CA PHE A 10 16.20 0.71 -12.66
C PHE A 10 14.74 0.29 -12.88
N LEU A 11 13.85 1.26 -13.06
CA LEU A 11 12.43 0.98 -13.29
C LEU A 11 12.20 0.19 -14.58
N VAL A 12 12.94 0.48 -15.65
CA VAL A 12 12.88 -0.29 -16.90
C VAL A 12 13.35 -1.72 -16.68
N SER A 13 14.48 -1.94 -15.99
CA SER A 13 14.98 -3.29 -15.67
C SER A 13 13.98 -4.10 -14.84
N PHE A 14 13.35 -3.48 -13.85
CA PHE A 14 12.30 -4.12 -13.06
C PHE A 14 11.07 -4.51 -13.89
N LEU A 15 10.62 -3.63 -14.79
CA LEU A 15 9.47 -3.93 -15.65
C LEU A 15 9.79 -5.01 -16.69
N ASN A 16 11.02 -5.04 -17.21
CA ASN A 16 11.49 -6.11 -18.09
C ASN A 16 11.51 -7.46 -17.34
N TYR A 17 11.98 -7.48 -16.10
CA TYR A 17 11.90 -8.68 -15.24
C TYR A 17 10.46 -9.18 -15.06
N LEU A 18 9.49 -8.28 -14.90
CA LEU A 18 8.08 -8.69 -14.82
C LEU A 18 7.55 -9.24 -16.15
N SER A 19 7.93 -8.61 -17.27
CA SER A 19 7.54 -9.05 -18.61
C SER A 19 8.09 -10.46 -18.92
N THR A 20 9.35 -10.73 -18.59
CA THR A 20 9.96 -12.07 -18.75
C THR A 20 9.33 -13.11 -17.81
N ALA A 21 8.81 -12.69 -16.66
CA ALA A 21 8.02 -13.54 -15.76
C ALA A 21 6.56 -13.77 -16.24
N GLY A 22 6.20 -13.31 -17.43
CA GLY A 22 4.88 -13.53 -18.04
C GLY A 22 3.78 -12.57 -17.57
N VAL A 23 4.15 -11.46 -16.92
CA VAL A 23 3.17 -10.43 -16.53
C VAL A 23 2.69 -9.67 -17.77
N SER A 24 1.38 -9.57 -17.95
CA SER A 24 0.79 -8.87 -19.10
C SER A 24 1.08 -7.36 -19.09
N ASP A 25 1.12 -6.73 -20.26
CA ASP A 25 1.34 -5.28 -20.40
C ASP A 25 0.29 -4.47 -19.64
N ASN A 26 -0.96 -4.93 -19.67
CA ASN A 26 -2.04 -4.36 -18.88
C ASN A 26 -1.78 -4.41 -17.37
N SER A 27 -1.00 -5.38 -16.89
CA SER A 27 -0.59 -5.48 -15.50
C SER A 27 0.62 -4.60 -15.18
N LEU A 28 1.56 -4.43 -16.13
CA LEU A 28 2.78 -3.63 -15.95
C LEU A 28 2.48 -2.17 -15.56
N LYS A 29 1.41 -1.56 -16.10
CA LYS A 29 0.98 -0.21 -15.68
C LYS A 29 0.61 -0.13 -14.20
N TYR A 30 -0.02 -1.18 -13.65
CA TYR A 30 -0.37 -1.24 -12.23
C TYR A 30 0.88 -1.38 -11.36
N TYR A 31 1.84 -2.22 -11.76
CA TYR A 31 3.13 -2.34 -11.09
C TYR A 31 3.90 -1.02 -11.09
N ARG A 32 3.92 -0.29 -12.20
CA ARG A 32 4.54 1.04 -12.29
C ARG A 32 3.92 2.02 -11.27
N SER A 33 2.59 2.07 -11.22
CA SER A 33 1.87 2.91 -10.25
C SER A 33 2.19 2.54 -8.80
N ASP A 34 2.25 1.24 -8.50
CA ASP A 34 2.50 0.74 -7.15
C ASP A 34 3.93 0.99 -6.68
N ILE A 35 4.91 0.82 -7.56
CA ILE A 35 6.29 1.19 -7.30
C ILE A 35 6.41 2.68 -7.05
N SER A 36 5.80 3.52 -7.90
CA SER A 36 5.85 4.98 -7.71
C SER A 36 5.27 5.40 -6.36
N HIS A 37 4.14 4.81 -5.98
CA HIS A 37 3.52 5.08 -4.68
C HIS A 37 4.42 4.64 -3.52
N PHE A 38 4.98 3.42 -3.57
CA PHE A 38 5.91 2.95 -2.56
C PHE A 38 7.14 3.85 -2.45
N THR A 39 7.77 4.21 -3.57
CA THR A 39 8.94 5.08 -3.63
C THR A 39 8.66 6.43 -2.99
N GLY A 40 7.55 7.08 -3.32
CA GLY A 40 7.18 8.36 -2.71
C GLY A 40 6.99 8.26 -1.19
N TRP A 41 6.29 7.23 -0.74
CA TRP A 41 6.09 6.98 0.69
C TRP A 41 7.40 6.67 1.42
N ALA A 42 8.27 5.85 0.83
CA ALA A 42 9.53 5.46 1.44
C ALA A 42 10.55 6.61 1.47
N ILE A 43 10.61 7.44 0.41
CA ILE A 43 11.39 8.68 0.41
C ILE A 43 10.94 9.60 1.55
N PHE A 44 9.63 9.78 1.74
CA PHE A 44 9.10 10.57 2.85
C PHE A 44 9.58 10.03 4.21
N LYS A 45 9.56 8.71 4.40
CA LYS A 45 10.05 8.06 5.62
C LYS A 45 11.55 8.24 5.83
N VAL A 46 12.36 8.06 4.79
CA VAL A 46 13.81 8.24 4.84
C VAL A 46 14.18 9.71 5.13
N ARG A 47 13.47 10.66 4.52
CA ARG A 47 13.65 12.11 4.77
C ARG A 47 13.29 12.50 6.21
N ALA A 48 12.31 11.85 6.81
CA ALA A 48 11.98 12.06 8.23
C ALA A 48 13.10 11.63 9.18
N LEU A 49 14.04 10.80 8.73
CA LEU A 49 15.25 10.41 9.47
C LEU A 49 16.43 11.37 9.21
N GLY A 50 16.21 12.48 8.48
CA GLY A 50 17.26 13.44 8.13
C GLY A 50 18.09 13.06 6.91
N ILE A 51 17.69 12.04 6.15
CA ILE A 51 18.44 11.53 4.99
C ILE A 51 17.84 12.08 3.71
N PHE A 52 18.66 12.72 2.88
CA PHE A 52 18.23 13.19 1.58
C PHE A 52 18.17 12.02 0.58
N ALA A 53 16.98 11.73 0.08
CA ALA A 53 16.75 10.76 -0.98
C ALA A 53 15.68 11.28 -1.95
N GLU A 54 15.84 11.02 -3.25
CA GLU A 54 14.94 11.48 -4.32
C GLU A 54 14.50 10.35 -5.26
N SER A 55 15.10 9.18 -5.13
CA SER A 55 14.85 8.06 -6.03
C SER A 55 14.73 6.71 -5.31
N LEU A 56 14.14 5.73 -6.00
CA LEU A 56 14.06 4.36 -5.50
C LEU A 56 15.47 3.76 -5.26
N THR A 57 16.41 4.07 -6.16
CA THR A 57 17.79 3.60 -6.08
C THR A 57 18.51 4.12 -4.82
N GLU A 58 18.23 5.34 -4.40
CA GLU A 58 18.83 5.93 -3.19
C GLU A 58 18.24 5.37 -1.90
N ILE A 59 16.97 4.96 -1.93
CA ILE A 59 16.35 4.37 -0.75
C ILE A 59 16.63 2.86 -0.59
N LEU A 60 17.24 2.19 -1.58
CA LEU A 60 17.51 0.74 -1.53
C LEU A 60 18.19 0.27 -0.23
N PRO A 61 19.23 0.96 0.30
CA PRO A 61 19.89 0.53 1.54
C PRO A 61 18.96 0.53 2.77
N PHE A 62 17.85 1.26 2.70
CA PHE A 62 16.86 1.36 3.79
C PHE A 62 15.69 0.38 3.62
N ILE A 63 15.59 -0.29 2.48
CA ILE A 63 14.54 -1.28 2.25
C ILE A 63 14.86 -2.55 3.03
N ASN A 64 14.01 -2.84 4.02
CA ASN A 64 14.09 -4.03 4.86
C ASN A 64 12.68 -4.45 5.29
N ALA A 65 12.58 -5.60 5.98
CA ALA A 65 11.31 -6.14 6.45
C ALA A 65 10.58 -5.22 7.45
N GLY A 66 11.29 -4.34 8.16
CA GLY A 66 10.70 -3.32 9.03
C GLY A 66 9.98 -2.25 8.21
N LEU A 67 10.65 -1.67 7.23
CA LEU A 67 10.08 -0.65 6.34
C LEU A 67 8.85 -1.20 5.58
N ALA A 68 8.91 -2.46 5.13
CA ALA A 68 7.80 -3.11 4.45
C ALA A 68 6.59 -3.37 5.37
N ARG A 69 6.82 -3.71 6.64
CA ARG A 69 5.77 -3.82 7.66
C ARG A 69 5.12 -2.47 7.94
N GLU A 70 5.90 -1.41 8.09
CA GLU A 70 5.38 -0.04 8.22
C GLU A 70 4.53 0.37 7.02
N TYR A 71 5.00 0.06 5.80
CA TYR A 71 4.24 0.36 4.60
C TYR A 71 2.93 -0.42 4.56
N LYS A 72 2.91 -1.70 4.95
CA LYS A 72 1.68 -2.49 5.07
C LYS A 72 0.70 -1.83 6.04
N ILE A 73 1.15 -1.40 7.22
CA ILE A 73 0.31 -0.69 8.20
C ILE A 73 -0.29 0.57 7.58
N PHE A 74 0.54 1.40 6.94
CA PHE A 74 0.10 2.60 6.23
C PHE A 74 -0.95 2.27 5.16
N LEU A 75 -0.72 1.22 4.36
CA LEU A 75 -1.65 0.81 3.32
C LEU A 75 -3.00 0.37 3.90
N THR A 76 -3.00 -0.45 4.94
CA THR A 76 -4.23 -0.96 5.59
C THR A 76 -5.08 0.16 6.20
N GLN A 77 -4.45 1.24 6.67
CA GLN A 77 -5.17 2.39 7.22
C GLN A 77 -5.83 3.26 6.16
N ASN A 78 -5.28 3.28 4.93
CA ASN A 78 -5.64 4.28 3.91
C ASN A 78 -6.21 3.67 2.62
N ASN A 79 -6.31 2.35 2.51
CA ASN A 79 -6.69 1.68 1.27
C ASN A 79 -7.55 0.44 1.51
N THR A 80 -8.38 0.11 0.52
CA THR A 80 -9.15 -1.14 0.51
C THR A 80 -8.24 -2.37 0.49
N PRO A 81 -8.67 -3.51 1.05
CA PRO A 81 -7.90 -4.76 1.04
C PRO A 81 -7.41 -5.20 -0.34
N ARG A 82 -8.20 -4.93 -1.39
CA ARG A 82 -7.81 -5.20 -2.78
C ARG A 82 -6.59 -4.37 -3.19
N THR A 83 -6.59 -3.08 -2.91
CA THR A 83 -5.47 -2.19 -3.23
C THR A 83 -4.23 -2.52 -2.40
N VAL A 84 -4.40 -2.84 -1.12
CA VAL A 84 -3.29 -3.28 -0.25
C VAL A 84 -2.64 -4.52 -0.84
N ASN A 85 -3.41 -5.59 -1.11
CA ASN A 85 -2.85 -6.84 -1.62
C ASN A 85 -2.19 -6.68 -2.98
N ARG A 86 -2.74 -5.82 -3.86
CA ARG A 86 -2.11 -5.47 -5.14
C ARG A 86 -0.71 -4.87 -4.92
N ARG A 87 -0.60 -3.85 -4.05
CA ARG A 87 0.68 -3.20 -3.72
C ARG A 87 1.67 -4.13 -3.02
N LEU A 88 1.19 -4.99 -2.11
CA LEU A 88 2.04 -6.01 -1.48
C LEU A 88 2.55 -7.03 -2.52
N SER A 89 1.74 -7.38 -3.52
CA SER A 89 2.19 -8.20 -4.65
C SER A 89 3.32 -7.54 -5.43
N THR A 90 3.20 -6.25 -5.73
CA THR A 90 4.29 -5.47 -6.35
C THR A 90 5.57 -5.51 -5.54
N LEU A 91 5.48 -5.33 -4.22
CA LEU A 91 6.68 -5.40 -3.36
C LEU A 91 7.30 -6.79 -3.31
N ARG A 92 6.52 -7.87 -3.37
CA ARG A 92 7.09 -9.23 -3.46
C ARG A 92 7.88 -9.43 -4.74
N HIS A 93 7.37 -8.94 -5.87
CA HIS A 93 8.14 -8.95 -7.11
C HIS A 93 9.39 -8.08 -7.03
N LEU A 94 9.30 -6.89 -6.41
CA LEU A 94 10.47 -6.03 -6.19
C LEU A 94 11.53 -6.74 -5.34
N SER A 95 11.14 -7.37 -4.24
CA SER A 95 12.04 -8.11 -3.35
C SER A 95 12.77 -9.24 -4.09
N ARG A 96 12.04 -10.06 -4.85
CA ARG A 96 12.62 -11.11 -5.70
C ARG A 96 13.55 -10.54 -6.77
N PHE A 97 13.16 -9.44 -7.41
CA PHE A 97 13.98 -8.77 -8.39
C PHE A 97 15.31 -8.32 -7.77
N LEU A 98 15.28 -7.68 -6.59
CA LEU A 98 16.49 -7.25 -5.89
C LEU A 98 17.40 -8.43 -5.52
N LEU A 99 16.83 -9.55 -5.07
CA LEU A 99 17.57 -10.78 -4.79
C LEU A 99 18.24 -11.36 -6.04
N THR A 100 17.46 -11.57 -7.11
CA THR A 100 17.98 -12.13 -8.38
C THR A 100 19.01 -11.21 -9.05
N SER A 101 18.90 -9.90 -8.82
CA SER A 101 19.85 -8.90 -9.33
C SER A 101 21.03 -8.64 -8.39
N GLN A 102 21.16 -9.38 -7.29
CA GLN A 102 22.20 -9.22 -6.26
C GLN A 102 22.28 -7.81 -5.64
N LEU A 103 21.14 -7.10 -5.62
CA LEU A 103 20.99 -5.77 -5.01
C LEU A 103 20.50 -5.84 -3.55
N SER A 104 20.06 -7.02 -3.10
CA SER A 104 19.69 -7.32 -1.72
C SER A 104 20.18 -8.71 -1.35
N ASN A 105 20.53 -8.89 -0.07
CA ASN A 105 20.94 -10.17 0.51
C ASN A 105 19.78 -10.92 1.18
N SER A 106 18.58 -10.32 1.26
CA SER A 106 17.41 -10.92 1.92
C SER A 106 16.09 -10.52 1.27
N ASP A 107 15.07 -11.38 1.41
CA ASP A 107 13.70 -11.09 0.98
C ASP A 107 13.04 -10.15 2.01
N PHE A 108 12.97 -8.86 1.69
CA PHE A 108 12.36 -7.89 2.60
C PHE A 108 10.83 -8.03 2.74
N MET A 109 10.20 -8.87 1.91
CA MET A 109 8.76 -9.17 1.96
C MET A 109 8.47 -10.53 2.60
N GLU A 110 9.49 -11.24 3.09
CA GLU A 110 9.33 -12.51 3.78
C GLU A 110 8.37 -12.37 4.97
N GLY A 111 7.43 -13.31 5.10
CA GLY A 111 6.41 -13.31 6.15
C GLY A 111 5.32 -12.23 6.00
N ILE A 112 5.38 -11.35 5.00
CA ILE A 112 4.34 -10.33 4.79
C ILE A 112 3.17 -10.92 4.00
N LEU A 113 2.15 -11.36 4.74
CA LEU A 113 0.93 -11.95 4.19
C LEU A 113 -0.02 -10.91 3.59
N ASN A 114 -0.85 -11.36 2.64
CA ASN A 114 -2.01 -10.60 2.19
C ASN A 114 -2.96 -10.33 3.35
N ILE A 115 -3.72 -9.24 3.27
CA ILE A 115 -4.82 -8.99 4.18
C ILE A 115 -6.10 -9.58 3.59
N THR A 116 -6.81 -10.37 4.37
CA THR A 116 -8.15 -10.82 4.00
C THR A 116 -9.10 -9.62 4.12
N GLY A 117 -10.13 -9.58 3.27
CA GLY A 117 -11.20 -8.58 3.38
C GLY A 117 -12.02 -8.70 4.68
N ASP A 118 -11.70 -9.71 5.49
CA ASP A 118 -12.28 -10.00 6.79
C ASP A 118 -11.40 -9.40 7.88
N THR A 119 -11.34 -8.08 7.94
CA THR A 119 -11.30 -7.44 9.25
C THR A 119 -12.72 -7.50 9.81
N HIS A 120 -13.13 -8.72 10.16
CA HIS A 120 -14.13 -8.97 11.19
C HIS A 120 -13.44 -8.84 12.57
N GLN A 121 -12.83 -7.69 12.85
CA GLN A 121 -13.27 -7.08 14.09
C GLN A 121 -14.58 -6.46 13.66
N ALA A 122 -15.72 -7.05 13.99
CA ALA A 122 -16.97 -6.33 13.80
C ALA A 122 -16.89 -5.12 14.73
N PRO A 123 -16.66 -3.88 14.25
CA PRO A 123 -17.18 -2.77 15.02
C PRO A 123 -18.70 -2.92 14.88
N LEU A 124 -19.47 -2.48 15.86
CA LEU A 124 -20.92 -2.37 15.74
C LEU A 124 -21.26 -1.91 14.32
N ILE A 125 -21.93 -2.76 13.51
CA ILE A 125 -22.39 -2.33 12.19
C ILE A 125 -23.37 -1.21 12.48
N HIS A 126 -22.89 0.03 12.32
CA HIS A 126 -23.67 1.21 12.58
C HIS A 126 -24.96 1.06 11.78
N PRO A 127 -26.15 1.11 12.39
CA PRO A 127 -27.43 0.85 11.69
C PRO A 127 -27.59 1.66 10.39
N LEU A 128 -26.95 2.83 10.34
CA LEU A 128 -26.85 3.70 9.17
C LEU A 128 -26.15 3.05 7.95
N LEU A 129 -25.11 2.25 8.12
CA LEU A 129 -24.40 1.58 7.02
C LEU A 129 -25.30 0.54 6.34
N SER A 130 -26.12 -0.16 7.12
CA SER A 130 -27.10 -1.12 6.60
C SER A 130 -28.21 -0.42 5.83
N GLN A 131 -28.69 0.73 6.30
CA GLN A 131 -29.67 1.55 5.58
C GLN A 131 -29.08 2.12 4.28
N PHE A 132 -27.85 2.64 4.35
CA PHE A 132 -27.14 3.16 3.19
C PHE A 132 -26.92 2.09 2.11
N LYS A 133 -26.52 0.87 2.51
CA LYS A 133 -26.41 -0.27 1.59
C LYS A 133 -27.73 -0.56 0.87
N LYS A 134 -28.85 -0.60 1.62
CA LYS A 134 -30.18 -0.85 1.05
C LYS A 134 -30.59 0.22 0.03
N ASN A 135 -30.29 1.49 0.31
CA ASN A 135 -30.57 2.58 -0.64
C ASN A 135 -29.76 2.41 -1.94
N LEU A 136 -28.46 2.08 -1.85
CA LEU A 136 -27.65 1.84 -3.05
C LEU A 136 -28.11 0.61 -3.85
N GLU A 137 -28.60 -0.43 -3.17
CA GLU A 137 -29.22 -1.59 -3.81
C GLU A 137 -30.52 -1.21 -4.54
N ALA A 138 -31.35 -0.34 -3.93
CA ALA A 138 -32.57 0.19 -4.56
C ALA A 138 -32.26 1.06 -5.78
N GLU A 139 -31.16 1.81 -5.75
CA GLU A 139 -30.64 2.60 -6.89
C GLU A 139 -29.96 1.73 -7.97
N LYS A 140 -29.94 0.40 -7.81
CA LYS A 140 -29.31 -0.56 -8.74
C LYS A 140 -27.81 -0.28 -8.99
N VAL A 141 -27.13 0.29 -7.99
CA VAL A 141 -25.68 0.50 -8.04
C VAL A 141 -24.97 -0.85 -8.11
N SER A 142 -23.87 -0.94 -8.88
CA SER A 142 -23.16 -2.20 -9.05
C SER A 142 -22.66 -2.75 -7.70
N LYS A 143 -22.70 -4.07 -7.51
CA LYS A 143 -22.23 -4.73 -6.29
C LYS A 143 -20.78 -4.32 -5.92
N ASN A 144 -19.94 -4.12 -6.93
CA ASN A 144 -18.55 -3.72 -6.74
C ASN A 144 -18.44 -2.26 -6.26
N THR A 145 -19.28 -1.37 -6.80
CA THR A 145 -19.37 0.04 -6.39
C THR A 145 -19.93 0.16 -4.97
N ILE A 146 -20.99 -0.59 -4.64
CA ILE A 146 -21.56 -0.65 -3.27
C ILE A 146 -20.48 -1.07 -2.28
N LYS A 147 -19.72 -2.13 -2.60
CA LYS A 147 -18.63 -2.60 -1.74
C LYS A 147 -17.54 -1.55 -1.54
N ASN A 148 -17.18 -0.81 -2.59
CA ASN A 148 -16.19 0.27 -2.50
C ASN A 148 -16.69 1.38 -1.56
N TYR A 149 -17.90 1.90 -1.77
CA TYR A 149 -18.46 2.96 -0.94
C TYR A 149 -18.60 2.55 0.53
N LEU A 150 -19.05 1.33 0.81
CA LEU A 150 -19.12 0.83 2.19
C LEU A 150 -17.73 0.70 2.82
N SER A 151 -16.71 0.34 2.05
CA SER A 151 -15.32 0.31 2.53
C SER A 151 -14.84 1.72 2.87
N ASP A 152 -15.07 2.68 1.98
CA ASP A 152 -14.61 4.06 2.15
C ASP A 152 -15.25 4.73 3.37
N ILE A 153 -16.56 4.56 3.57
CA ILE A 153 -17.26 5.08 4.76
C ILE A 153 -16.75 4.42 6.04
N LYS A 154 -16.49 3.11 6.03
CA LYS A 154 -15.90 2.43 7.19
C LYS A 154 -14.52 2.99 7.52
N HIS A 155 -13.67 3.21 6.52
CA HIS A 155 -12.37 3.83 6.72
C HIS A 155 -12.50 5.24 7.29
N PHE A 156 -13.46 6.03 6.80
CA PHE A 156 -13.75 7.37 7.32
C PHE A 156 -14.21 7.34 8.79
N ILE A 157 -15.13 6.45 9.16
CA ILE A 157 -15.60 6.30 10.55
C ILE A 157 -14.43 5.87 11.45
N ASN A 158 -13.67 4.86 11.05
CA ASN A 158 -12.51 4.40 11.83
C ASN A 158 -11.45 5.51 12.00
N TRP A 159 -11.25 6.34 10.97
CA TRP A 159 -10.38 7.51 11.05
C TRP A 159 -10.91 8.56 12.03
N LEU A 160 -12.22 8.84 12.05
CA LEU A 160 -12.85 9.74 13.02
C LEU A 160 -12.67 9.25 14.45
N GLU A 161 -12.96 7.96 14.71
CA GLU A 161 -12.85 7.35 16.03
C GLU A 161 -11.41 7.37 16.54
N THR A 162 -10.43 7.11 15.66
CA THR A 162 -9.00 7.16 16.00
C THR A 162 -8.54 8.58 16.37
N ARG A 163 -9.17 9.63 15.84
CA ARG A 163 -8.87 11.02 16.21
C ARG A 163 -9.54 11.42 17.53
N ASN A 164 -10.81 11.08 17.70
CA ASN A 164 -11.56 11.43 18.90
C ASN A 164 -11.06 10.68 20.15
N GLY A 165 -10.53 9.46 19.99
CA GLY A 165 -9.91 8.71 21.09
C GLY A 165 -8.55 9.23 21.55
N LYS A 166 -7.94 10.21 20.86
CA LYS A 166 -6.67 10.84 21.26
C LYS A 166 -6.84 12.14 22.03
N GLU A 167 -8.02 12.75 22.03
CA GLU A 167 -8.29 13.97 22.80
C GLU A 167 -8.59 13.70 24.28
N SER A 168 -8.98 12.47 24.65
CA SER A 168 -9.31 12.10 26.04
C SER A 168 -8.11 11.77 26.95
N ILE A 169 -6.88 11.74 26.42
CA ILE A 169 -5.64 11.52 27.20
C ILE A 169 -4.80 12.80 27.38
N ALA A 170 -5.28 13.95 26.90
CA ALA A 170 -4.56 15.23 27.01
C ALA A 170 -5.12 16.16 28.10
N THR A 171 -5.99 15.69 29.00
CA THR A 171 -6.54 16.54 30.07
C THR A 171 -6.69 15.78 31.39
N THR A 172 -5.56 15.41 32.00
CA THR A 172 -5.47 15.28 33.46
C THR A 172 -4.05 15.66 33.89
N ASN A 173 -3.88 16.92 34.28
CA ASN A 173 -2.83 17.36 35.21
C ASN A 173 -3.51 17.62 36.56
#